data_AF-A0A7C2CZD8-F1
#
_entry.id   AF-A0A7C2CZD8-F1
#
_cell.length_a   1.000
_cell.length_b   1.000
_cell.length_c   1.000
_cell.angle_alpha   90.00
_cell.angle_beta   90.00
_cell.angle_gamma   90.00
#
_symmetry.space_group_name_H-M   'P 1'
#
loop_
_entity.id
_entity.type
_entity.pdbx_description
1 polymer ?
#
loop_
_entity_poly.entity_id
_entity_poly.type
_entity_poly.pdbx_seq_one_letter_code
_entity_poly.pdbx_strand_id
1 'polypeptide(L)'
;MRKKGMTIWLFSTLTFIALIHLIDAATAILFNNPPRLLQIYPGISNQLQQIPTNIYLLAATATTITFWAATCLTAFDNPLEAFLNKIIADAKQQSTIEAQIVESKSELFDLMYETIESDSQILAQVKDLMRNIRAEVKDIQPIKETIEKTRAELSSLKKEIKILEEHTLFTLACTSCGMLLRPDFKLCPYCGESLTLEEKMIMVKEYK
;
A
#
# COMPACT_ATOMS: atom_id res chain seq x y z
N MET A 1 17.66 44.67 15.11
CA MET A 1 18.11 44.43 16.51
C MET A 1 18.75 45.68 17.13
N ARG A 2 19.95 46.12 16.69
CA ARG A 2 20.70 47.24 17.32
C ARG A 2 19.96 48.59 17.38
N LYS A 3 19.24 48.98 16.31
CA LYS A 3 18.46 50.24 16.27
C LYS A 3 17.28 50.21 17.25
N LYS A 4 16.51 49.12 17.30
CA LYS A 4 15.40 48.93 18.25
C LYS A 4 15.85 48.98 19.70
N GLY A 5 16.94 48.27 20.03
CA GLY A 5 17.49 48.30 21.39
C GLY A 5 17.94 49.70 21.83
N MET A 6 18.54 50.46 20.92
CA MET A 6 18.94 51.84 21.20
C MET A 6 17.73 52.78 21.39
N THR A 7 16.67 52.60 20.62
CA THR A 7 15.40 53.33 20.76
C THR A 7 14.72 53.03 22.10
N ILE A 8 14.62 51.75 22.47
CA ILE A 8 14.04 51.32 23.75
C ILE A 8 14.85 51.88 24.91
N TRP A 9 16.18 51.82 24.84
CA TRP A 9 17.05 52.38 25.88
C TRP A 9 16.89 53.90 26.02
N LEU A 10 16.83 54.64 24.91
CA LEU A 10 16.64 56.09 24.92
C LEU A 10 15.27 56.49 25.49
N PHE A 11 14.17 55.88 25.03
CA PHE A 11 12.85 56.25 25.51
C PHE A 11 12.58 55.75 26.94
N SER A 12 13.14 54.61 27.34
CA SER A 12 13.05 54.13 28.72
C SER A 12 13.79 55.04 29.69
N THR A 13 15.00 55.50 29.34
CA THR A 13 15.75 56.47 30.16
C THR A 13 15.04 57.83 30.24
N LEU A 14 14.50 58.33 29.12
CA LEU A 14 13.68 59.55 29.12
C LEU A 14 12.40 59.40 29.95
N THR A 15 11.73 58.24 29.89
CA THR A 15 10.55 57.95 30.71
C THR A 15 10.90 57.98 32.20
N PHE A 16 12.04 57.39 32.58
CA PHE A 16 12.51 57.41 33.96
C PHE A 16 12.78 58.83 34.46
N ILE A 17 13.44 59.66 33.64
CA ILE A 17 13.67 61.07 33.98
C ILE A 17 12.34 61.82 34.12
N ALA A 18 11.41 61.65 33.17
CA ALA A 18 10.08 62.26 33.23
C ALA A 18 9.28 61.83 34.48
N LEU A 19 9.43 60.57 34.90
CA LEU A 19 8.80 60.07 36.13
C LEU A 19 9.36 60.75 37.39
N ILE A 20 10.67 61.06 37.43
CA ILE A 20 11.26 61.82 38.55
C ILE A 20 10.64 63.23 38.61
N HIS A 21 10.45 63.90 37.47
CA HIS A 21 9.74 65.18 37.40
C HIS A 21 8.29 65.08 37.85
N LEU A 22 7.61 63.99 37.46
CA LEU A 22 6.23 63.73 37.86
C LEU A 22 6.11 63.56 39.38
N ILE A 23 7.05 62.84 40.00
CA ILE A 23 7.10 62.66 41.46
C ILE A 23 7.40 64.00 42.17
N ASP A 24 8.35 64.79 41.69
CA ASP A 24 8.65 66.12 42.24
C ASP A 24 7.42 67.05 42.14
N ALA A 25 6.74 67.08 41.00
CA ALA A 25 5.51 67.86 40.82
C ALA A 25 4.37 67.39 41.74
N ALA A 26 4.16 66.08 41.85
CA ALA A 26 3.14 65.50 42.70
C ALA A 26 3.40 65.79 44.19
N THR A 27 4.64 65.66 44.64
CA THR A 27 5.03 65.96 46.03
C THR A 27 4.98 67.46 46.34
N ALA A 28 5.33 68.33 45.38
CA ALA A 28 5.18 69.78 45.49
C ALA A 28 3.72 70.18 45.74
N ILE A 29 2.76 69.58 45.02
CA ILE A 29 1.32 69.82 45.21
C ILE A 29 0.84 69.22 46.53
N LEU A 30 1.21 67.97 46.83
CA LEU A 30 0.73 67.24 48.01
C LEU A 30 1.16 67.91 49.32
N PHE A 31 2.39 68.42 49.39
CA PHE A 31 2.96 69.04 50.58
C PHE A 31 2.98 70.58 50.52
N ASN A 32 2.35 71.17 49.51
CA ASN A 32 2.33 72.62 49.27
C ASN A 32 3.73 73.28 49.30
N ASN A 33 4.72 72.58 48.73
CA ASN A 33 6.11 73.00 48.65
C ASN A 33 6.46 73.46 47.22
N PRO A 34 7.43 74.36 47.04
CA PRO A 34 7.91 74.70 45.71
C PRO A 34 8.64 73.50 45.07
N PRO A 35 8.50 73.29 43.73
CA PRO A 35 9.21 72.23 43.03
C PRO A 35 10.73 72.44 43.13
N ARG A 36 11.44 71.41 43.56
CA ARG A 36 12.89 71.50 43.86
C ARG A 36 13.71 71.17 42.63
N LEU A 37 13.23 70.23 41.82
CA LEU A 37 13.98 69.72 40.68
C LEU A 37 14.21 70.80 39.60
N LEU A 38 13.25 71.72 39.43
CA LEU A 38 13.38 72.85 38.50
C LEU A 38 14.51 73.84 38.88
N GLN A 39 14.94 73.84 40.14
CA GLN A 39 15.99 74.74 40.63
C GLN A 39 17.40 74.24 40.30
N ILE A 40 17.54 72.95 39.98
CA ILE A 40 18.82 72.28 39.76
C ILE A 40 19.37 72.53 38.35
N TYR A 41 18.53 72.99 37.40
CA TYR A 41 18.94 73.24 36.02
C TYR A 41 19.76 74.52 35.87
N PRO A 42 21.07 74.43 35.58
CA PRO A 42 21.91 75.61 35.43
C PRO A 42 21.49 76.42 34.20
N GLY A 43 21.50 77.75 34.32
CA GLY A 43 21.24 78.69 33.21
C GLY A 43 19.77 78.98 32.89
N ILE A 44 18.84 78.06 33.18
CA ILE A 44 17.40 78.22 32.90
C ILE A 44 16.50 78.16 34.14
N SER A 45 17.06 77.95 35.32
CA SER A 45 16.32 77.84 36.59
C SER A 45 15.36 79.01 36.84
N ASN A 46 15.80 80.24 36.60
CA ASN A 46 15.00 81.45 36.83
C ASN A 46 13.71 81.49 35.97
N GLN A 47 13.75 80.92 34.77
CA GLN A 47 12.58 80.85 33.88
C GLN A 47 11.67 79.68 34.26
N LEU A 48 12.26 78.53 34.60
CA LEU A 48 11.51 77.33 35.00
C LEU A 48 10.75 77.51 36.32
N GLN A 49 11.31 78.28 37.26
CA GLN A 49 10.65 78.58 38.54
C GLN A 49 9.39 79.44 38.40
N GLN A 50 9.19 80.13 37.27
CA GLN A 50 7.98 80.91 37.01
C GLN A 50 6.79 80.03 36.59
N ILE A 51 7.03 78.74 36.28
CA ILE A 51 5.99 77.82 35.84
C ILE A 51 5.10 77.42 37.03
N PRO A 52 3.78 77.60 36.95
CA PRO A 52 2.87 77.14 37.99
C PRO A 52 2.94 75.62 38.19
N THR A 53 2.90 75.16 39.44
CA THR A 53 3.05 73.74 39.80
C THR A 53 2.04 72.83 39.09
N ASN A 54 0.81 73.29 38.86
CA ASN A 54 -0.23 72.54 38.13
C ASN A 54 0.14 72.29 36.66
N ILE A 55 0.74 73.30 36.00
CA ILE A 55 1.18 73.19 34.61
C ILE A 55 2.39 72.27 34.52
N TYR A 56 3.31 72.35 35.49
CA TYR A 56 4.44 71.44 35.61
C TYR A 56 3.99 69.98 35.79
N LEU A 57 3.01 69.71 36.65
CA LEU A 57 2.45 68.37 36.84
C LEU A 57 1.85 67.82 35.54
N LEU A 58 1.04 68.63 34.85
CA LEU A 58 0.40 68.21 33.60
C LEU A 58 1.45 67.91 32.50
N ALA A 59 2.47 68.76 32.38
CA ALA A 59 3.57 68.56 31.45
C ALA A 59 4.38 67.29 31.78
N ALA A 60 4.72 67.06 33.06
CA ALA A 60 5.42 65.86 33.50
C ALA A 60 4.60 64.58 33.27
N THR A 61 3.28 64.64 33.50
CA THR A 61 2.37 63.51 33.25
C THR A 61 2.29 63.19 31.76
N ALA A 62 2.08 64.20 30.91
CA ALA A 62 1.98 64.03 29.46
C ALA A 62 3.29 63.48 28.86
N THR A 63 4.43 64.01 29.29
CA THR A 63 5.75 63.53 28.83
C THR A 63 6.05 62.11 29.30
N THR A 64 5.69 61.77 30.54
CA THR A 64 5.83 60.39 31.06
C THR A 64 4.97 59.41 30.25
N ILE A 65 3.69 59.73 30.02
CA ILE A 65 2.78 58.85 29.26
C ILE A 65 3.26 58.68 27.81
N THR A 66 3.69 59.76 27.16
CA THR A 66 4.13 59.70 25.76
C THR A 66 5.41 58.90 25.57
N PHE A 67 6.44 59.11 26.40
CA PHE A 67 7.67 58.30 26.32
C PHE A 67 7.44 56.84 26.72
N TRP A 68 6.58 56.60 27.72
CA TRP A 68 6.21 55.24 28.10
C TRP A 68 5.44 54.54 26.97
N ALA A 69 4.46 55.21 26.36
CA ALA A 69 3.72 54.68 25.21
C ALA A 69 4.64 54.40 24.01
N ALA A 70 5.57 55.31 23.69
CA ALA A 70 6.55 55.09 22.63
C ALA A 70 7.48 53.90 22.94
N THR A 71 7.89 53.73 24.20
CA THR A 71 8.67 52.57 24.65
C THR A 71 7.86 51.29 24.49
N CYS A 72 6.58 51.29 24.89
CA CYS A 72 5.69 50.14 24.76
C CYS A 72 5.45 49.77 23.28
N LEU A 73 5.17 50.75 22.41
CA LEU A 73 4.99 50.49 20.98
C LEU A 73 6.25 49.86 20.38
N THR A 74 7.43 50.41 20.69
CA THR A 74 8.69 49.91 20.12
C THR A 74 9.18 48.58 20.72
N ALA A 75 8.89 48.34 22.00
CA ALA A 75 9.30 47.12 22.71
C ALA A 75 8.32 45.95 22.50
N PHE A 76 7.02 46.24 22.40
CA PHE A 76 5.97 45.25 22.15
C PHE A 76 5.56 45.15 20.67
N ASP A 77 6.20 45.89 19.77
CA ASP A 77 6.16 45.57 18.35
C ASP A 77 6.78 44.17 18.13
N ASN A 78 5.91 43.25 17.69
CA ASN A 78 6.17 41.94 17.09
C ASN A 78 6.13 40.60 17.87
N PRO A 79 5.66 40.46 19.13
CA PRO A 79 5.35 39.13 19.68
C PRO A 79 3.97 38.61 19.21
N LEU A 80 2.95 39.48 19.18
CA LEU A 80 1.60 39.12 18.74
C LEU A 80 1.55 38.86 17.23
N GLU A 81 2.19 39.71 16.43
CA GLU A 81 2.27 39.55 14.99
C GLU A 81 3.08 38.29 14.61
N ALA A 82 4.21 38.02 15.27
CA ALA A 82 4.97 36.79 15.08
C ALA A 82 4.17 35.54 15.48
N PHE A 83 3.43 35.61 16.59
CA PHE A 83 2.56 34.53 17.04
C PHE A 83 1.41 34.28 16.06
N LEU A 84 0.75 35.33 15.59
CA LEU A 84 -0.35 35.23 14.62
C LEU A 84 0.15 34.67 13.28
N ASN A 85 1.27 35.17 12.78
CA ASN A 85 1.91 34.67 11.57
C ASN A 85 2.31 33.20 11.71
N LYS A 86 2.79 32.79 12.89
CA LYS A 86 3.10 31.39 13.17
C LYS A 86 1.84 30.52 13.14
N ILE A 87 0.76 30.93 13.80
CA ILE A 87 -0.51 30.17 13.78
C ILE A 87 -1.05 30.04 12.35
N ILE A 88 -1.01 31.12 11.56
CA ILE A 88 -1.48 31.10 10.17
C ILE A 88 -0.59 30.18 9.33
N ALA A 89 0.73 30.21 9.53
CA ALA A 89 1.66 29.33 8.85
C ALA A 89 1.43 27.85 9.22
N ASP A 90 1.29 27.55 10.51
CA ASP A 90 1.04 26.20 11.03
C ASP A 90 -0.30 25.66 10.50
N ALA A 91 -1.35 26.48 10.46
CA ALA A 91 -2.66 26.11 9.90
C ALA A 91 -2.59 25.82 8.40
N LYS A 92 -1.84 26.62 7.63
CA LYS A 92 -1.64 26.40 6.19
C LYS A 92 -0.83 25.12 5.94
N GLN A 93 0.19 24.86 6.75
CA GLN A 93 0.99 23.64 6.66
C GLN A 93 0.13 22.41 6.95
N GLN A 94 -0.68 22.46 8.01
CA GLN A 94 -1.58 21.36 8.36
C GLN A 94 -2.58 21.05 7.24
N SER A 95 -3.22 22.08 6.67
CA SER A 95 -4.12 21.91 5.51
C SER A 95 -3.43 21.27 4.31
N THR A 96 -2.17 21.62 4.05
CA THR A 96 -1.39 21.04 2.94
C THR A 96 -1.07 19.57 3.18
N ILE A 97 -0.68 19.22 4.42
CA ILE A 97 -0.40 17.83 4.81
C ILE A 97 -1.67 16.97 4.73
N GLU A 98 -2.80 17.48 5.21
CA GLU A 98 -4.08 16.77 5.13
C GLU A 98 -4.49 16.52 3.67
N ALA A 99 -4.32 17.51 2.79
CA ALA A 99 -4.57 17.34 1.35
C ALA A 99 -3.67 16.28 0.72
N GLN A 100 -2.35 16.29 1.00
CA GLN A 100 -1.41 15.29 0.51
C GLN A 100 -1.73 13.88 1.01
N ILE A 101 -2.15 13.73 2.27
CA ILE A 101 -2.56 12.44 2.83
C ILE A 101 -3.83 11.92 2.15
N VAL A 102 -4.80 12.80 1.88
CA VAL A 102 -6.03 12.43 1.17
C VAL A 102 -5.72 12.00 -0.26
N GLU A 103 -4.86 12.73 -0.96
CA GLU A 103 -4.43 12.40 -2.32
C GLU A 103 -3.69 11.05 -2.37
N SER A 104 -2.71 10.84 -1.48
CA SER A 104 -1.99 9.55 -1.38
C SER A 104 -2.92 8.37 -1.04
N LYS A 105 -3.91 8.58 -0.18
CA LYS A 105 -4.92 7.54 0.11
C LYS A 105 -5.81 7.27 -1.11
N SER A 106 -6.18 8.30 -1.87
CA SER A 106 -6.95 8.15 -3.11
C SER A 106 -6.19 7.31 -4.13
N GLU A 107 -4.91 7.65 -4.38
CA GLU A 107 -4.05 6.89 -5.30
C GLU A 107 -3.92 5.42 -4.89
N LEU A 108 -3.81 5.14 -3.59
CA LEU A 108 -3.75 3.78 -3.07
C LEU A 108 -5.07 3.03 -3.34
N PHE A 109 -6.22 3.68 -3.15
CA PHE A 109 -7.51 3.08 -3.47
C PHE A 109 -7.69 2.82 -4.97
N ASP A 110 -7.20 3.71 -5.83
CA ASP A 110 -7.22 3.51 -7.29
C ASP A 110 -6.37 2.28 -7.69
N LEU A 111 -5.18 2.12 -7.10
CA LEU A 111 -4.32 0.97 -7.33
C LEU A 111 -4.97 -0.35 -6.82
N MET A 112 -5.63 -0.30 -5.66
CA MET A 112 -6.40 -1.43 -5.15
C MET A 112 -7.55 -1.80 -6.09
N TYR A 113 -8.26 -0.80 -6.61
CA TYR A 113 -9.36 -1.01 -7.55
C TYR A 113 -8.87 -1.66 -8.84
N GLU A 114 -7.76 -1.17 -9.42
CA GLU A 114 -7.15 -1.75 -10.61
C GLU A 114 -6.69 -3.20 -10.39
N THR A 115 -6.12 -3.50 -9.22
CA THR A 115 -5.71 -4.87 -8.84
C THR A 115 -6.92 -5.80 -8.75
N ILE A 116 -8.00 -5.37 -8.09
CA ILE A 116 -9.24 -6.17 -7.95
C ILE A 116 -9.88 -6.41 -9.31
N GLU A 117 -9.90 -5.41 -10.17
CA GLU A 117 -10.44 -5.55 -11.54
C GLU A 117 -9.61 -6.55 -12.36
N SER A 118 -8.28 -6.47 -12.27
CA SER A 118 -7.39 -7.44 -12.92
C SER A 118 -7.61 -8.86 -12.41
N ASP A 119 -7.68 -9.06 -11.10
CA ASP A 119 -7.94 -10.36 -10.49
C ASP A 119 -9.32 -10.93 -10.89
N SER A 120 -10.34 -10.07 -10.96
CA SER A 120 -11.69 -10.42 -11.43
C SER A 120 -11.65 -10.94 -12.88
N GLN A 121 -10.90 -10.28 -13.76
CA GLN A 121 -10.73 -10.70 -15.15
C GLN A 121 -9.99 -12.04 -15.26
N ILE A 122 -8.93 -12.24 -14.48
CA ILE A 122 -8.20 -13.53 -14.44
C ILE A 122 -9.12 -14.64 -13.94
N LEU A 123 -9.89 -14.40 -12.87
CA LEU A 123 -10.86 -15.37 -12.35
C LEU A 123 -11.93 -15.74 -13.37
N ALA A 124 -12.41 -14.77 -14.17
CA ALA A 124 -13.34 -15.04 -15.26
C ALA A 124 -12.72 -15.95 -16.33
N GLN A 125 -11.48 -15.68 -16.75
CA GLN A 125 -10.76 -16.51 -17.71
C GLN A 125 -10.53 -17.94 -17.17
N VAL A 126 -10.10 -18.07 -15.91
CA VAL A 126 -9.89 -19.37 -15.25
C VAL A 126 -11.20 -20.15 -15.15
N LYS A 127 -12.31 -19.48 -14.86
CA LYS A 127 -13.65 -20.09 -14.82
C LYS A 127 -14.06 -20.62 -16.19
N ASP A 128 -13.80 -19.88 -17.26
CA ASP A 128 -14.13 -20.32 -18.62
C ASP A 128 -13.22 -21.47 -19.07
N LEU A 129 -11.93 -21.44 -18.74
CA LEU A 129 -11.04 -22.58 -18.95
C LEU A 129 -11.53 -23.84 -18.22
N MET A 130 -11.96 -23.71 -16.96
CA MET A 130 -12.54 -24.84 -16.21
C MET A 130 -13.82 -25.39 -16.85
N ARG A 131 -14.66 -24.54 -17.45
CA ARG A 131 -15.86 -24.98 -18.18
C ARG A 131 -15.47 -25.78 -19.42
N ASN A 132 -14.47 -25.32 -20.17
CA ASN A 132 -13.98 -26.01 -21.37
C ASN A 132 -13.37 -27.37 -21.01
N ILE A 133 -12.46 -27.42 -20.03
CA ILE A 133 -11.88 -28.68 -19.54
C ILE A 133 -12.97 -29.63 -19.08
N ARG A 134 -13.99 -29.14 -18.36
CA ARG A 134 -15.12 -29.97 -17.92
C ARG A 134 -15.91 -30.54 -19.10
N ALA A 135 -16.08 -29.78 -20.18
CA ALA A 135 -16.73 -30.28 -21.38
C ALA A 135 -15.88 -31.36 -22.06
N GLU A 136 -14.59 -31.12 -22.26
CA GLU A 136 -13.68 -32.10 -22.86
C GLU A 136 -13.58 -33.39 -22.04
N VAL A 137 -13.53 -33.29 -20.71
CA VAL A 137 -13.53 -34.46 -19.82
C VAL A 137 -14.83 -35.26 -19.94
N LYS A 138 -15.98 -34.61 -20.11
CA LYS A 138 -17.26 -35.30 -20.36
C LYS A 138 -17.22 -36.07 -21.68
N ASP A 139 -16.58 -35.53 -22.71
CA ASP A 139 -16.47 -36.17 -24.03
C ASP A 139 -15.51 -37.39 -24.02
N ILE A 140 -14.54 -37.43 -23.11
CA ILE A 140 -13.62 -38.58 -22.92
C ILE A 140 -14.29 -39.73 -22.14
N GLN A 141 -15.32 -39.45 -21.33
CA GLN A 141 -16.00 -40.46 -20.52
C GLN A 141 -16.51 -41.70 -21.29
N PRO A 142 -17.17 -41.59 -22.46
CA PRO A 142 -17.57 -42.76 -23.25
C PRO A 142 -16.39 -43.56 -23.82
N ILE A 143 -15.23 -42.92 -24.03
CA ILE A 143 -14.01 -43.63 -24.48
C ILE A 143 -13.55 -44.59 -23.39
N LYS A 144 -13.61 -44.17 -22.12
CA LYS A 144 -13.30 -45.04 -20.97
C LYS A 144 -14.22 -46.27 -20.94
N GLU A 145 -15.51 -46.08 -21.15
CA GLU A 145 -16.49 -47.18 -21.19
C GLU A 145 -16.23 -48.13 -22.38
N THR A 146 -15.89 -47.57 -23.55
CA THR A 146 -15.56 -48.34 -24.75
C THR A 146 -14.26 -49.14 -24.57
N ILE A 147 -13.26 -48.58 -23.90
CA ILE A 147 -12.01 -49.29 -23.56
C ILE A 147 -12.28 -50.46 -22.62
N GLU A 148 -13.12 -50.28 -21.60
CA GLU A 148 -13.46 -51.39 -20.69
C GLU A 148 -14.25 -52.49 -21.40
N LYS A 149 -15.17 -52.12 -22.32
CA LYS A 149 -15.89 -53.10 -23.14
C LYS A 149 -14.97 -53.89 -24.07
N THR A 150 -14.11 -53.20 -24.81
CA THR A 150 -13.14 -53.85 -25.72
C THR A 150 -12.15 -54.72 -24.95
N ARG A 151 -11.73 -54.30 -23.75
CA ARG A 151 -10.90 -55.12 -22.86
C ARG A 151 -11.61 -56.41 -22.44
N ALA A 152 -12.89 -56.34 -22.10
CA ALA A 152 -13.69 -57.51 -21.75
C ALA A 152 -13.81 -58.48 -22.94
N GLU A 153 -14.11 -57.97 -24.14
CA GLU A 153 -14.17 -58.76 -25.38
C GLU A 153 -12.84 -59.45 -25.68
N LEU A 154 -11.72 -58.71 -25.58
CA LEU A 154 -10.38 -59.24 -25.81
C LEU A 154 -10.02 -60.33 -24.77
N SER A 155 -10.49 -60.19 -23.53
CA SER A 155 -10.33 -61.22 -22.50
C SER A 155 -11.14 -62.48 -22.79
N SER A 156 -12.34 -62.35 -23.40
CA SER A 156 -13.14 -63.49 -23.87
C SER A 156 -12.46 -64.19 -25.03
N LEU A 157 -12.04 -63.43 -26.04
CA LEU A 157 -11.35 -63.95 -27.21
C LEU A 157 -10.07 -64.72 -26.83
N LYS A 158 -9.32 -64.18 -25.85
CA LYS A 158 -8.12 -64.86 -25.30
C LYS A 158 -8.46 -66.22 -24.68
N LYS A 159 -9.60 -66.35 -24.00
CA LYS A 159 -10.05 -67.65 -23.46
C LYS A 159 -10.44 -68.61 -24.58
N GLU A 160 -11.14 -68.12 -25.59
CA GLU A 160 -11.53 -68.92 -26.75
C GLU A 160 -10.31 -69.43 -27.53
N ILE A 161 -9.30 -68.58 -27.78
CA ILE A 161 -8.03 -69.01 -28.40
C ILE A 161 -7.35 -70.08 -27.54
N LYS A 162 -7.32 -69.92 -26.22
CA LYS A 162 -6.71 -70.91 -25.33
C LYS A 162 -7.42 -72.26 -25.41
N ILE A 163 -8.76 -72.27 -25.46
CA ILE A 163 -9.56 -73.49 -25.65
C ILE A 163 -9.26 -74.10 -27.03
N LEU A 164 -9.16 -73.27 -28.07
CA LEU A 164 -8.85 -73.73 -29.42
C LEU A 164 -7.43 -74.31 -29.49
N GLU A 165 -6.45 -73.70 -28.83
CA GLU A 165 -5.07 -74.19 -28.73
C GLU A 165 -5.01 -75.54 -27.99
N GLU A 166 -5.78 -75.68 -26.91
CA GLU A 166 -5.96 -76.97 -26.20
C GLU A 166 -6.63 -78.03 -27.09
N HIS A 167 -7.60 -77.64 -27.94
CA HIS A 167 -8.31 -78.54 -28.85
C HIS A 167 -7.59 -78.83 -30.18
N THR A 168 -6.65 -77.98 -30.61
CA THR A 168 -5.90 -78.08 -31.88
C THR A 168 -4.50 -78.66 -31.72
N LEU A 169 -4.17 -79.17 -30.53
CA LEU A 169 -3.08 -80.13 -30.33
C LEU A 169 -3.39 -81.46 -31.04
N PHE A 170 -3.53 -81.42 -32.37
CA PHE A 170 -3.41 -82.57 -33.24
C PHE A 170 -1.95 -83.01 -33.16
N THR A 171 -1.66 -83.87 -32.19
CA THR A 171 -0.39 -84.58 -32.08
C THR A 171 -0.40 -85.68 -33.12
N LEU A 172 -0.05 -85.31 -34.35
CA LEU A 172 0.19 -86.29 -35.41
C LEU A 172 1.57 -86.92 -35.14
N ALA A 173 1.60 -88.13 -34.57
CA ALA A 173 2.85 -88.87 -34.40
C ALA A 173 3.13 -89.70 -35.66
N CYS A 174 4.40 -89.78 -36.08
CA CYS A 174 4.80 -90.70 -37.15
C CYS A 174 4.53 -92.14 -36.72
N THR A 175 3.82 -92.91 -37.55
CA THR A 175 3.52 -94.33 -37.28
C THR A 175 4.76 -95.22 -37.27
N SER A 176 5.84 -94.84 -37.97
CA SER A 176 7.08 -95.61 -38.03
C SER A 176 8.07 -95.28 -36.91
N CYS A 177 8.21 -94.01 -36.49
CA CYS A 177 9.22 -93.60 -35.50
C CYS A 177 8.66 -92.96 -34.23
N GLY A 178 7.35 -92.74 -34.13
CA GLY A 178 6.67 -92.20 -32.95
C GLY A 178 6.90 -90.71 -32.67
N MET A 179 7.73 -90.01 -33.46
CA MET A 179 8.01 -88.59 -33.26
C MET A 179 6.82 -87.72 -33.66
N LEU A 180 6.57 -86.64 -32.89
CA LEU A 180 5.52 -85.67 -33.17
C LEU A 180 5.84 -84.86 -34.44
N LEU A 181 4.86 -84.74 -35.31
CA LEU A 181 4.93 -84.06 -36.59
C LEU A 181 3.98 -82.86 -36.61
N ARG A 182 4.37 -81.83 -37.36
CA ARG A 182 3.43 -80.76 -37.74
C ARG A 182 2.54 -81.24 -38.91
N PRO A 183 1.28 -80.75 -39.01
CA PRO A 183 0.32 -81.16 -40.04
C PRO A 183 0.79 -80.96 -41.49
N ASP A 184 1.78 -80.09 -41.72
CA ASP A 184 2.20 -79.67 -43.06
C ASP A 184 3.26 -80.59 -43.71
N PHE A 185 3.76 -81.60 -42.99
CA PHE A 185 4.78 -82.51 -43.51
C PHE A 185 4.14 -83.67 -44.29
N LYS A 186 4.54 -83.84 -45.56
CA LYS A 186 4.15 -84.99 -46.42
C LYS A 186 5.04 -86.23 -46.22
N LEU A 187 6.22 -86.02 -45.65
CA LEU A 187 7.24 -87.04 -45.34
C LEU A 187 7.73 -86.78 -43.92
N CYS A 188 7.94 -87.82 -43.13
CA CYS A 188 8.53 -87.67 -41.80
C CYS A 188 9.98 -87.17 -41.93
N PRO A 189 10.33 -85.99 -41.40
CA PRO A 189 11.68 -85.44 -41.52
C PRO A 189 12.72 -86.22 -40.71
N TYR A 190 12.29 -87.10 -39.78
CA TYR A 190 13.19 -87.86 -38.91
C TYR A 190 13.54 -89.25 -39.47
N CYS A 191 12.61 -89.92 -40.16
CA CYS A 191 12.83 -91.29 -40.67
C CYS A 191 12.63 -91.45 -42.18
N GLY A 192 12.12 -90.43 -42.88
CA GLY A 192 11.92 -90.46 -44.33
C GLY A 192 10.67 -91.23 -44.81
N GLU A 193 9.85 -91.76 -43.89
CA GLU A 193 8.62 -92.48 -44.26
C GLU A 193 7.55 -91.54 -44.84
N SER A 194 6.83 -92.01 -45.86
CA SER A 194 5.70 -91.27 -46.44
C SER A 194 4.48 -91.34 -45.52
N LEU A 195 3.91 -90.18 -45.22
CA LEU A 195 2.74 -90.10 -44.35
C LEU A 195 1.50 -90.27 -45.25
N THR A 196 0.94 -91.47 -45.32
CA THR A 196 -0.36 -91.71 -45.95
C THR A 196 -1.45 -91.12 -45.05
N LEU A 197 -1.66 -89.81 -45.16
CA LEU A 197 -2.78 -89.12 -44.52
C LEU A 197 -4.07 -89.55 -45.24
N GLU A 198 -4.89 -90.38 -44.61
CA GLU A 198 -6.32 -90.38 -44.91
C GLU A 198 -6.85 -88.99 -44.53
N GLU A 199 -7.07 -88.12 -45.52
CA GLU A 199 -7.75 -86.84 -45.32
C GLU A 199 -9.19 -87.09 -44.87
N LYS A 200 -9.40 -87.29 -43.56
CA LYS A 200 -10.68 -86.92 -42.96
C LYS A 200 -10.69 -85.41 -42.81
N MET A 201 -11.03 -84.72 -43.90
CA MET A 201 -11.47 -83.33 -43.82
C MET A 201 -12.66 -83.27 -42.87
N ILE A 202 -12.44 -82.76 -41.65
CA ILE A 202 -13.55 -82.30 -40.82
C ILE A 202 -13.94 -80.94 -41.41
N MET A 203 -15.02 -80.95 -42.18
CA MET A 203 -15.70 -79.73 -42.60
C MET A 203 -16.08 -78.96 -41.33
N VAL A 204 -15.40 -77.85 -41.07
CA VAL A 204 -15.84 -76.85 -40.09
C VAL A 204 -17.15 -76.30 -40.64
N LYS A 205 -18.28 -76.78 -40.10
CA LYS A 205 -19.60 -76.25 -40.45
C LYS A 205 -19.61 -74.76 -40.15
N GLU A 206 -20.08 -74.01 -41.14
CA GLU A 206 -20.35 -72.58 -41.11
C GLU A 206 -20.89 -72.14 -39.74
N TYR A 207 -20.10 -71.33 -39.03
CA TYR A 207 -20.65 -70.44 -38.01
C TYR A 207 -21.39 -69.33 -38.76
N LYS A 208 -22.73 -69.36 -38.66
CA LYS A 208 -23.62 -68.26 -39.02
C LYS A 208 -23.77 -67.30 -37.85
#